data_AF-A0AAF0YS21-F1
#
_entry.id   AF-A0AAF0YS21-F1
#
_cell.length_a   1.000
_cell.length_b   1.000
_cell.length_c   1.000
_cell.angle_alpha   90.00
_cell.angle_beta   90.00
_cell.angle_gamma   90.00
#
_symmetry.space_group_name_H-M   'P 1'
#
loop_
_entity.id
_entity.type
_entity.pdbx_description
1 polymer ?
#
loop_
_entity_poly.entity_id
_entity_poly.type
_entity_poly.pdbx_seq_one_letter_code
_entity_poly.pdbx_strand_id
1 'polypeptide(L)'
;MSASSLTIRLDQDLKESAAEVAECYGFDLSTVVRAFFTEMVYTKSIPLTLDYRQPNAESIKAIEETKKMIADGNTPTYSNGREMIEAALS
;
A
#
# COMPACT_ATOMS: atom_id res chain seq x y z
N MET A 1 14.38 -24.03 -16.81
CA MET A 1 13.28 -23.09 -16.49
C MET A 1 12.73 -22.57 -17.80
N SER A 2 11.42 -22.65 -18.03
CA SER A 2 10.82 -22.07 -19.24
C SER A 2 10.81 -20.56 -19.11
N ALA A 3 11.45 -19.86 -20.05
CA ALA A 3 11.39 -18.42 -20.13
C ALA A 3 10.09 -18.02 -20.83
N SER A 4 9.28 -17.18 -20.20
CA SER A 4 8.14 -16.50 -20.82
C SER A 4 8.52 -15.04 -21.12
N SER A 5 8.03 -14.52 -22.25
CA SER A 5 8.20 -13.12 -22.62
C SER A 5 6.95 -12.31 -22.24
N LEU A 6 7.16 -11.07 -21.83
CA LEU A 6 6.10 -10.09 -21.57
C LEU A 6 6.31 -8.89 -22.50
N THR A 7 5.29 -8.55 -23.29
CA THR A 7 5.29 -7.36 -24.14
C THR A 7 4.38 -6.32 -23.51
N ILE A 8 4.93 -5.17 -23.15
CA ILE A 8 4.19 -4.05 -22.56
C ILE A 8 4.17 -2.89 -23.55
N ARG A 9 2.99 -2.34 -23.82
CA ARG A 9 2.84 -1.12 -24.63
C ARG A 9 2.94 0.08 -23.72
N LEU A 10 3.81 1.01 -24.08
CA LEU A 10 4.14 2.22 -23.33
C LEU A 10 4.08 3.39 -24.31
N ASP A 11 3.74 4.57 -23.82
CA ASP A 11 4.09 5.80 -24.53
C ASP A 11 5.61 5.96 -24.61
N GLN A 12 6.12 6.56 -25.69
CA GLN A 12 7.56 6.68 -25.91
C GLN A 12 8.22 7.57 -24.85
N ASP A 13 7.62 8.71 -24.51
CA ASP A 13 8.18 9.67 -23.56
C ASP A 13 8.22 9.06 -22.15
N LEU A 14 7.18 8.30 -21.80
CA LEU A 14 7.11 7.55 -20.54
C LEU A 14 8.22 6.49 -20.46
N LYS A 15 8.47 5.77 -21.56
CA LYS A 15 9.50 4.74 -21.62
C LYS A 15 10.89 5.34 -21.43
N GLU A 16 11.19 6.44 -22.11
CA GLU A 16 12.49 7.13 -22.02
C GLU A 16 12.71 7.68 -20.62
N SER A 17 11.72 8.41 -20.07
CA SER A 17 11.80 8.97 -18.72
C SER A 17 12.00 7.88 -17.65
N ALA A 18 11.29 6.75 -17.76
CA ALA A 18 11.45 5.64 -16.84
C ALA A 18 12.84 4.96 -16.96
N ALA A 19 13.40 4.89 -18.17
CA ALA A 19 14.72 4.33 -18.39
C ALA A 19 15.82 5.19 -17.75
N GLU A 20 15.75 6.51 -17.90
CA GLU A 20 16.70 7.43 -17.25
C GLU A 20 16.71 7.27 -15.73
N VAL A 21 15.53 7.13 -15.11
CA VAL A 21 15.42 6.88 -13.68
C VAL A 21 16.05 5.54 -13.29
N ALA A 22 15.77 4.47 -14.04
CA ALA A 22 16.36 3.15 -13.77
C ALA A 22 17.89 3.18 -13.88
N GLU A 23 18.42 3.88 -14.89
CA GLU A 23 19.86 4.04 -15.11
C GLU A 23 20.55 4.81 -13.98
N CYS A 24 19.88 5.80 -13.37
CA CYS A 24 20.40 6.49 -12.18
C CYS A 24 20.66 5.53 -11.00
N TYR A 25 19.94 4.42 -10.93
CA TYR A 25 20.16 3.35 -9.95
C TYR A 25 21.06 2.22 -10.48
N GLY A 26 21.59 2.33 -11.70
CA GLY A 26 22.42 1.32 -12.34
C GLY A 26 21.63 0.10 -12.86
N PHE A 27 20.32 0.26 -13.09
CA PHE A 27 19.45 -0.80 -13.59
C PHE A 27 18.94 -0.50 -15.01
N ASP A 28 18.68 -1.57 -15.78
CA ASP A 28 17.84 -1.50 -16.97
C ASP A 28 16.35 -1.72 -16.61
N LEU A 29 15.44 -1.28 -17.49
CA LEU A 29 13.99 -1.43 -17.27
C LEU A 29 13.55 -2.89 -17.07
N SER A 30 14.18 -3.85 -17.75
CA SER A 30 13.82 -5.26 -17.61
C SER A 30 14.18 -5.79 -16.22
N THR A 31 15.29 -5.32 -15.67
CA THR A 31 15.70 -5.61 -14.29
C THR A 31 14.70 -5.04 -13.28
N VAL A 32 14.28 -3.78 -13.47
CA VAL A 32 13.26 -3.14 -12.60
C VAL A 32 11.92 -3.87 -12.67
N VAL A 33 11.43 -4.19 -13.87
CA VAL A 33 10.16 -4.92 -14.06
C VAL A 33 10.22 -6.32 -13.46
N ARG A 34 11.38 -7.00 -13.55
CA ARG A 34 11.57 -8.29 -12.89
C ARG A 34 11.53 -8.15 -11.36
N ALA A 35 12.21 -7.16 -10.81
CA ALA A 35 12.19 -6.87 -9.37
C ALA A 35 10.76 -6.59 -8.87
N PHE A 36 9.98 -5.81 -9.62
CA PHE A 36 8.57 -5.55 -9.35
C PHE A 36 7.75 -6.85 -9.21
N PHE A 37 7.88 -7.77 -10.17
CA PHE A 37 7.19 -9.06 -10.08
C PHE A 37 7.70 -9.94 -8.94
N THR A 38 9.01 -9.94 -8.68
CA THR A 38 9.58 -10.66 -7.53
C THR A 38 9.00 -10.15 -6.21
N GLU A 39 8.86 -8.83 -6.07
CA GLU A 39 8.27 -8.21 -4.88
C GLU A 39 6.78 -8.54 -4.74
N MET A 40 6.01 -8.55 -5.84
CA MET A 40 4.61 -9.01 -5.80
C MET A 40 4.48 -10.44 -5.28
N VAL A 41 5.36 -11.34 -5.77
CA VAL A 41 5.34 -12.75 -5.34
C VAL A 41 5.72 -12.89 -3.87
N TYR A 42 6.70 -12.10 -3.42
CA TYR A 42 7.20 -12.12 -2.05
C TYR A 42 6.19 -11.54 -1.05
N THR A 43 5.63 -10.36 -1.36
CA THR A 43 4.72 -9.62 -0.47
C THR A 43 3.25 -10.01 -0.61
N LYS A 44 2.88 -10.74 -1.66
CA LYS A 44 1.48 -11.01 -2.04
C LYS A 44 0.65 -9.73 -2.22
N SER A 45 1.29 -8.64 -2.61
CA SER A 45 0.67 -7.33 -2.80
C SER A 45 1.15 -6.70 -4.11
N ILE A 46 0.50 -5.61 -4.55
CA ILE A 46 1.00 -4.79 -5.66
C ILE A 46 1.89 -3.71 -5.03
N PRO A 47 3.21 -3.67 -5.29
CA PRO A 47 4.14 -2.71 -4.68
C PRO A 47 4.05 -1.34 -5.38
N LEU A 48 2.85 -0.78 -5.40
CA LEU A 48 2.54 0.57 -5.83
C LEU A 48 1.71 1.22 -4.74
N THR A 49 1.97 2.50 -4.49
CA THR A 49 1.08 3.30 -3.66
C THR A 49 -0.20 3.58 -4.46
N LEU A 50 -1.26 2.83 -4.16
CA LEU A 50 -2.60 3.01 -4.76
C LEU A 50 -3.48 3.93 -3.89
N ASP A 51 -2.87 4.93 -3.23
CA ASP A 51 -3.49 5.79 -2.22
C ASP A 51 -4.44 6.87 -2.77
N TYR A 52 -5.05 6.64 -3.93
CA TYR A 52 -6.07 7.53 -4.49
C TYR A 52 -7.33 7.64 -3.60
N ARG A 53 -7.49 6.74 -2.62
CA ARG A 53 -8.53 6.83 -1.59
C ARG A 53 -7.97 7.50 -0.35
N GLN A 54 -7.96 8.82 -0.36
CA GLN A 54 -7.92 9.53 0.92
C GLN A 54 -9.17 9.16 1.73
N PRO A 55 -9.06 8.98 3.06
CA PRO A 55 -10.22 8.71 3.89
C PRO A 55 -11.27 9.80 3.62
N ASN A 56 -12.53 9.39 3.44
CA ASN A 56 -13.60 10.37 3.26
C ASN A 56 -13.75 11.22 4.55
N ALA A 57 -14.44 12.35 4.46
CA ALA A 57 -14.57 13.28 5.59
C ALA A 57 -15.11 12.60 6.88
N GLU A 58 -15.94 11.56 6.73
CA GLU A 58 -16.45 10.75 7.84
C GLU A 58 -15.35 9.93 8.51
N SER A 59 -14.52 9.24 7.72
CA SER A 59 -13.39 8.44 8.22
C SER A 59 -12.33 9.32 8.89
N ILE A 60 -12.06 10.51 8.33
CA ILE A 60 -11.16 11.49 8.95
C ILE A 60 -11.71 11.92 10.32
N LYS A 61 -12.99 12.27 10.40
CA LYS A 61 -13.65 12.65 11.66
C LYS A 61 -13.61 11.54 12.69
N ALA A 62 -13.90 10.29 12.30
CA ALA A 62 -13.85 9.15 13.21
C ALA A 62 -12.44 8.92 13.79
N ILE A 63 -11.40 9.10 12.97
CA ILE A 63 -10.00 9.04 13.41
C ILE A 63 -9.69 10.16 14.41
N GLU A 64 -10.12 11.39 14.13
CA GLU A 64 -9.91 12.55 15.02
C GLU A 64 -10.65 12.40 16.35
N GLU A 65 -11.91 11.93 16.32
CA GLU A 65 -12.72 11.66 17.50
C GLU A 65 -12.06 10.59 18.39
N THR A 66 -11.63 9.48 17.79
CA THR A 66 -10.92 8.41 18.50
C THR A 66 -9.64 8.93 19.15
N LYS A 67 -8.86 9.75 18.44
CA LYS A 67 -7.63 10.36 19.01
C LYS A 67 -7.92 11.25 20.22
N LYS A 68 -9.02 12.02 20.18
CA LYS A 68 -9.46 12.86 21.32
C LYS A 68 -9.91 12.00 22.50
N MET A 69 -10.72 10.97 22.26
CA MET A 69 -11.16 10.03 23.31
C MET A 69 -9.99 9.38 24.05
N ILE A 70 -8.95 8.99 23.32
CA ILE A 70 -7.72 8.42 23.90
C ILE A 70 -6.97 9.46 24.73
N ALA A 71 -6.81 10.69 24.21
CA ALA A 71 -6.11 11.77 24.90
C ALA A 71 -6.82 12.20 26.20
N ASP A 72 -8.14 12.23 26.19
CA ASP A 72 -8.98 12.62 27.33
C ASP A 72 -9.12 11.50 28.38
N GLY A 73 -8.58 10.30 28.11
CA GLY A 73 -8.64 9.14 29.00
C GLY A 73 -10.05 8.55 29.18
N ASN A 74 -11.04 9.05 28.44
CA ASN A 74 -12.43 8.62 28.49
C ASN A 74 -12.71 7.59 27.38
N THR A 75 -11.96 6.49 27.39
CA THR A 75 -12.12 5.40 26.41
C THR A 75 -12.35 4.09 27.13
N PRO A 76 -13.40 3.31 26.78
CA PRO A 76 -13.58 1.95 27.26
C PRO A 76 -12.35 1.11 26.88
N THR A 77 -11.64 0.61 27.88
CA THR A 77 -10.54 -0.33 27.67
C THR A 77 -11.01 -1.73 28.00
N TYR A 78 -10.62 -2.70 27.18
CA TYR A 78 -10.98 -4.10 27.38
C TYR A 78 -9.74 -4.90 27.76
N SER A 79 -9.89 -5.82 28.70
CA SER A 79 -8.79 -6.65 29.21
C SER A 79 -8.40 -7.78 28.26
N ASN A 80 -9.31 -8.19 27.36
CA ASN A 80 -9.11 -9.26 26.41
C ASN A 80 -9.99 -9.10 25.15
N GLY A 81 -9.63 -9.80 24.07
CA GLY A 81 -10.32 -9.69 22.78
C GLY A 81 -11.78 -10.14 22.79
N ARG A 82 -12.17 -11.04 23.71
CA ARG A 82 -13.56 -11.48 23.83
C ARG A 82 -14.44 -10.37 24.40
N GLU A 83 -13.98 -9.72 25.44
CA GLU A 83 -14.65 -8.55 26.05
C GLU A 83 -14.82 -7.41 25.04
N MET A 84 -13.78 -7.15 24.24
CA MET A 84 -13.84 -6.16 23.15
C MET A 84 -14.92 -6.50 22.11
N ILE A 85 -14.99 -7.76 21.67
CA ILE A 85 -15.97 -8.20 20.67
C ILE A 85 -17.39 -8.17 21.24
N GLU A 86 -17.59 -8.58 22.50
CA GLU A 86 -18.90 -8.53 23.16
C GLU A 86 -19.42 -7.08 23.26
N ALA A 87 -18.56 -6.12 23.58
CA ALA A 87 -18.93 -4.70 23.63
C ALA A 87 -19.15 -4.05 22.24
N ALA A 88 -18.53 -4.58 21.19
CA ALA A 88 -18.72 -4.09 19.82
C ALA A 88 -20.00 -4.61 19.15
N LEU A 89 -20.57 -5.71 19.67
CA LEU A 89 -21.76 -6.37 19.13
C LEU A 89 -23.04 -6.09 19.95
N SER A 90 -22.90 -5.47 21.12
CA SER A 90 -24.01 -5.03 21.99
C SER A 90 -24.56 -3.68 21.57
#